data_AF-A0A6M3ZK05-F1
#
_entry.id   AF-A0A6M3ZK05-F1
#
_cell.length_a   1.000
_cell.length_b   1.000
_cell.length_c   1.000
_cell.angle_alpha   90.00
_cell.angle_beta   90.00
_cell.angle_gamma   90.00
#
_symmetry.space_group_name_H-M   'P 1'
#
loop_
_entity.id
_entity.type
_entity.pdbx_description
1 polymer ?
#
loop_
_entity_poly.entity_id
_entity_poly.type
_entity_poly.pdbx_seq_one_letter_code
_entity_poly.pdbx_strand_id
1 'polypeptide(L)'
;MSMATRHPDVRSSPSLPPLPGIAASPVRERSRYQQRTAPLLLRLVELDPREVVEGVMTPNGYLTAEVTPVGPMREACPHCEGVALQLVLRHHHVKRSHLFCRSCTRVYDALNESGYSVLTV
;
A
#
# COMPACT_ATOMS: atom_id res chain seq x y z
N MET A 1 26.20 -49.09 26.50
CA MET A 1 26.05 -49.92 25.28
C MET A 1 24.77 -49.47 24.57
N SER A 2 24.86 -49.13 23.28
CA SER A 2 23.80 -48.96 22.25
C SER A 2 22.76 -47.82 22.46
N MET A 3 22.76 -46.70 21.71
CA MET A 3 22.59 -46.44 20.26
C MET A 3 21.21 -46.82 19.71
N ALA A 4 20.37 -45.82 19.38
CA ALA A 4 19.60 -45.77 18.12
C ALA A 4 18.69 -44.53 18.04
N THR A 5 19.18 -43.53 17.30
CA THR A 5 18.44 -42.43 16.67
C THR A 5 17.35 -42.95 15.71
N ARG A 6 16.12 -42.43 15.81
CA ARG A 6 15.08 -42.64 14.79
C ARG A 6 15.10 -41.47 13.80
N HIS A 7 15.46 -41.78 12.56
CA HIS A 7 15.31 -40.89 11.40
C HIS A 7 13.83 -40.75 11.00
N PRO A 8 13.39 -39.59 10.47
CA PRO A 8 12.07 -39.46 9.88
C PRO A 8 12.05 -40.03 8.44
N ASP A 9 11.02 -40.81 8.14
CA ASP A 9 10.74 -41.38 6.81
C ASP A 9 10.56 -40.28 5.75
N VAL A 10 11.49 -40.26 4.79
CA VAL A 10 11.37 -39.54 3.53
C VAL A 10 10.36 -40.29 2.66
N ARG A 11 9.15 -39.74 2.52
CA ARG A 11 8.16 -40.27 1.57
C ARG A 11 8.48 -39.74 0.17
N SER A 12 9.32 -40.48 -0.54
CA SER A 12 9.55 -40.31 -1.98
C SER A 12 8.37 -40.86 -2.78
N SER A 13 7.85 -40.06 -3.73
CA SER A 13 7.44 -40.44 -5.10
C SER A 13 6.25 -39.60 -5.62
N PRO A 14 6.04 -39.46 -6.95
CA PRO A 14 6.94 -39.68 -8.09
C PRO A 14 7.07 -38.46 -9.02
N SER A 15 8.21 -38.35 -9.69
CA SER A 15 8.45 -37.41 -10.80
C SER A 15 7.82 -37.94 -12.10
N LEU A 16 6.87 -37.18 -12.65
CA LEU A 16 6.33 -37.37 -14.01
C LEU A 16 7.37 -36.93 -15.05
N PRO A 17 7.50 -37.62 -16.20
CA PRO A 17 8.31 -37.14 -17.31
C PRO A 17 7.62 -35.95 -18.02
N PRO A 18 8.35 -34.91 -18.43
CA PRO A 18 7.77 -33.80 -19.18
C PRO A 18 7.48 -34.20 -20.63
N LEU A 19 6.27 -33.86 -21.10
CA LEU A 19 5.89 -33.91 -22.50
C LEU A 19 6.73 -32.89 -23.32
N PRO A 20 7.20 -33.23 -24.53
CA PRO A 20 7.90 -32.29 -25.39
C PRO A 20 6.88 -31.42 -26.14
N GLY A 21 6.99 -30.09 -26.05
CA GLY A 21 6.32 -29.23 -27.03
C GLY A 21 5.68 -27.92 -26.58
N ILE A 22 6.04 -27.37 -25.41
CA ILE A 22 5.64 -25.98 -25.09
C ILE A 22 6.92 -25.19 -24.80
N ALA A 23 7.25 -24.29 -25.72
CA ALA A 23 8.29 -23.30 -25.53
C ALA A 23 8.01 -22.52 -24.24
N ALA A 24 8.76 -22.84 -23.19
CA ALA A 24 8.77 -22.06 -21.96
C ALA A 24 9.40 -20.70 -22.29
N SER A 25 8.55 -19.75 -22.70
CA SER A 25 8.89 -18.34 -22.59
C SER A 25 9.38 -18.11 -21.16
N PRO A 26 10.55 -17.49 -20.93
CA PRO A 26 11.03 -17.24 -19.58
C PRO A 26 10.10 -16.22 -18.92
N VAL A 27 9.09 -16.75 -18.23
CA VAL A 27 8.72 -16.41 -16.85
C VAL A 27 9.03 -14.95 -16.51
N ARG A 28 8.06 -14.07 -16.80
CA ARG A 28 7.95 -12.66 -16.35
C ARG A 28 7.82 -12.53 -14.81
N GLU A 29 8.31 -13.49 -14.04
CA GLU A 29 8.15 -13.57 -12.57
C GLU A 29 9.19 -12.74 -11.83
N ARG A 30 10.36 -12.49 -12.45
CA ARG A 30 11.45 -11.70 -11.83
C ARG A 30 11.14 -10.22 -11.62
N SER A 31 10.08 -9.69 -12.24
CA SER A 31 9.77 -8.24 -12.17
C SER A 31 8.99 -7.84 -10.91
N ARG A 32 8.11 -8.70 -10.38
CA ARG A 32 7.19 -8.32 -9.30
C ARG A 32 7.85 -8.16 -7.93
N TYR A 33 8.90 -8.93 -7.66
CA TYR A 33 9.62 -8.86 -6.38
C TYR A 33 10.61 -7.70 -6.32
N GLN A 34 11.28 -7.36 -7.43
CA GLN A 34 12.23 -6.23 -7.46
C GLN A 34 11.56 -4.86 -7.37
N GLN A 35 10.31 -4.72 -7.87
CA GLN A 35 9.56 -3.47 -7.78
C GLN A 35 9.22 -3.05 -6.33
N ARG A 36 9.22 -3.97 -5.36
CA ARG A 36 8.84 -3.66 -3.96
C ARG A 36 9.93 -2.92 -3.18
N THR A 37 11.15 -2.85 -3.69
CA THR A 37 12.33 -2.35 -2.96
C THR A 37 12.89 -1.03 -3.49
N ALA A 38 12.50 -0.59 -4.68
CA ALA A 38 12.90 0.74 -5.15
C ALA A 38 12.05 1.79 -4.42
N PRO A 39 12.66 2.82 -3.80
CA PRO A 39 11.89 3.93 -3.25
C PRO A 39 11.15 4.62 -4.40
N LEU A 40 9.82 4.58 -4.36
CA LEU A 40 9.02 5.38 -5.26
C LEU A 40 9.20 6.85 -4.87
N LEU A 41 9.70 7.66 -5.78
CA LEU A 41 9.72 9.12 -5.61
C LEU A 41 8.29 9.62 -5.79
N LEU A 42 7.60 9.82 -4.66
CA LEU A 42 6.25 10.33 -4.64
C LEU A 42 6.26 11.83 -4.40
N ARG A 43 5.47 12.56 -5.20
CA ARG A 43 5.18 13.97 -4.97
C ARG A 43 3.86 14.08 -4.22
N LEU A 44 3.89 14.71 -3.06
CA LEU A 44 2.68 15.05 -2.32
C LEU A 44 2.00 16.27 -2.95
N VAL A 45 0.68 16.18 -3.13
CA VAL A 45 -0.16 17.29 -3.57
C VAL A 45 -1.27 17.49 -2.56
N GLU A 46 -1.38 18.69 -2.00
CA GLU A 46 -2.46 19.01 -1.06
C GLU A 46 -3.82 19.00 -1.76
N LEU A 47 -4.81 18.41 -1.11
CA LEU A 47 -6.18 18.30 -1.62
C LEU A 47 -7.14 19.17 -0.80
N ASP A 48 -8.27 19.54 -1.39
CA ASP A 48 -9.39 20.09 -0.62
C ASP A 48 -10.05 18.95 0.20
N PRO A 49 -10.21 19.09 1.53
CA PRO A 49 -10.97 18.15 2.36
C PRO A 49 -12.35 17.78 1.80
N ARG A 50 -13.00 18.70 1.08
CA ARG A 50 -14.32 18.50 0.45
C ARG A 50 -14.29 17.49 -0.69
N GLU A 51 -13.13 17.26 -1.30
CA GLU A 51 -12.97 16.28 -2.39
C GLU A 51 -12.71 14.87 -1.88
N VAL A 52 -12.23 14.73 -0.64
CA VAL A 52 -11.77 13.44 -0.10
C VAL A 52 -12.74 12.77 0.86
N VAL A 53 -13.55 13.53 1.59
CA VAL A 53 -14.49 13.00 2.58
C VAL A 53 -15.85 13.71 2.44
N GLU A 54 -16.93 12.99 2.71
CA GLU A 54 -18.26 13.56 2.86
C GLU A 54 -18.38 14.38 4.14
N GLY A 55 -19.16 15.46 4.06
CA GLY A 55 -19.27 16.40 5.14
C GLY A 55 -20.22 17.53 4.80
N VAL A 56 -20.49 18.35 5.81
CA VAL A 56 -21.43 19.48 5.75
C VAL A 56 -20.69 20.79 5.97
N MET A 57 -21.06 21.81 5.20
CA MET A 57 -20.55 23.16 5.44
C MET A 57 -21.30 23.77 6.63
N THR A 58 -20.54 24.20 7.63
CA THR A 58 -21.07 24.92 8.79
C THR A 58 -20.45 26.32 8.85
N PRO A 59 -21.00 27.26 9.63
CA PRO A 59 -20.38 28.55 9.86
C PRO A 59 -18.94 28.46 10.41
N ASN A 60 -18.61 27.34 11.07
CA ASN A 60 -17.31 27.08 11.68
C ASN A 60 -16.35 26.29 10.76
N GLY A 61 -16.76 26.01 9.52
CA GLY A 61 -15.96 25.26 8.55
C GLY A 61 -16.60 23.95 8.09
N TYR A 62 -15.80 23.12 7.45
CA TYR A 62 -16.24 21.85 6.89
C TYR A 62 -16.15 20.74 7.94
N LEU A 63 -17.30 20.19 8.33
CA LEU A 63 -17.36 19.07 9.27
C LEU A 63 -17.56 17.77 8.50
N THR A 64 -16.65 16.82 8.70
CA THR A 64 -16.69 15.48 8.08
C THR A 64 -17.12 14.43 9.09
N ALA A 65 -17.60 13.28 8.59
CA ALA A 65 -17.75 12.09 9.43
C ALA A 65 -16.39 11.63 9.98
N GLU A 66 -16.42 10.79 11.01
CA GLU A 66 -15.21 10.16 11.53
C GLU A 66 -14.60 9.23 10.47
N VAL A 67 -13.28 9.34 10.27
CA VAL A 67 -12.53 8.58 9.29
C VAL A 67 -11.48 7.76 10.01
N THR A 68 -11.50 6.44 9.82
CA THR A 68 -10.52 5.54 10.41
C THR A 68 -9.31 5.39 9.48
N PRO A 69 -8.11 5.87 9.86
CA PRO A 69 -6.89 5.61 9.11
C PRO A 69 -6.50 4.14 9.21
N VAL A 70 -5.91 3.60 8.14
CA VAL A 70 -5.40 2.21 8.12
C VAL A 70 -3.99 2.10 8.70
N GLY A 71 -3.24 3.20 8.74
CA GLY A 71 -1.93 3.25 9.39
C GLY A 71 -0.99 4.32 8.84
N PRO A 72 0.19 4.50 9.48
CA PRO A 72 1.20 5.45 9.06
C PRO A 72 1.89 5.01 7.78
N MET A 73 2.20 5.98 6.92
CA MET A 73 3.03 5.82 5.73
C MET A 73 4.44 6.34 5.97
N ARG A 74 5.31 6.14 4.97
CA ARG A 74 6.71 6.61 5.03
C ARG A 74 6.81 8.12 4.84
N GLU A 75 5.83 8.70 4.14
CA GLU A 75 5.76 10.11 3.83
C GLU A 75 5.44 10.93 5.07
N ALA A 76 6.19 12.01 5.27
CA ALA A 76 5.98 12.96 6.35
C ALA A 76 5.15 14.16 5.88
N CYS A 77 4.41 14.77 6.80
CA CYS A 77 3.70 16.00 6.52
C CYS A 77 4.69 17.13 6.21
N PRO A 78 4.52 17.87 5.09
CA PRO A 78 5.40 18.99 4.74
C PRO A 78 5.38 20.16 5.74
N HIS A 79 4.35 20.24 6.59
CA HIS A 79 4.14 21.35 7.53
C HIS A 79 4.38 20.96 8.99
N CYS A 80 4.57 19.67 9.28
CA CYS A 80 4.74 19.18 10.65
C CYS A 80 6.00 18.33 10.72
N GLU A 81 6.97 18.78 11.50
CA GLU A 81 8.26 18.12 11.62
C GLU A 81 8.11 16.69 12.17
N GLY A 82 8.60 15.70 11.41
CA GLY A 82 8.62 14.29 11.81
C GLY A 82 7.25 13.59 11.89
N VAL A 83 6.16 14.23 11.46
CA VAL A 83 4.82 13.63 11.54
C VAL A 83 4.56 12.77 10.30
N ALA A 84 4.55 11.46 10.49
CA ALA A 84 4.14 10.51 9.45
C ALA A 84 2.66 10.68 9.07
N LEU A 85 2.39 10.78 7.77
CA LEU A 85 1.03 10.84 7.24
C LEU A 85 0.33 9.49 7.43
N GLN A 86 -0.98 9.53 7.67
CA GLN A 86 -1.81 8.35 7.79
C GLN A 86 -2.49 8.04 6.46
N LEU A 87 -2.49 6.79 6.03
CA LEU A 87 -3.28 6.36 4.88
C LEU A 87 -4.74 6.22 5.28
N VAL A 88 -5.63 6.79 4.48
CA VAL A 88 -7.07 6.58 4.52
C VAL A 88 -7.50 5.94 3.22
N LEU A 89 -8.21 4.83 3.31
CA LEU A 89 -8.76 4.14 2.14
C LEU A 89 -10.18 4.60 1.83
N ARG A 90 -10.56 4.52 0.57
CA ARG A 90 -11.92 4.79 0.10
C ARG A 90 -12.93 3.78 0.70
N HIS A 91 -13.50 4.13 1.83
CA HIS A 91 -14.47 3.34 2.56
C HIS A 91 -15.50 4.25 3.28
N HIS A 92 -16.76 3.82 3.33
CA HIS A 92 -17.88 4.60 3.88
C HIS A 92 -17.93 6.04 3.35
N HIS A 93 -17.68 7.02 4.20
CA HIS A 93 -17.78 8.45 3.90
C HIS A 93 -16.56 9.02 3.16
N VAL A 94 -15.55 8.20 2.87
CA VAL A 94 -14.36 8.61 2.14
C VAL A 94 -14.61 8.49 0.63
N LYS A 95 -14.59 9.62 -0.07
CA LYS A 95 -14.81 9.73 -1.53
C LYS A 95 -13.65 9.14 -2.33
N ARG A 96 -12.41 9.38 -1.87
CA ARG A 96 -11.17 8.86 -2.47
C ARG A 96 -10.11 8.60 -1.41
N SER A 97 -9.27 7.61 -1.65
CA SER A 97 -8.10 7.34 -0.82
C SER A 97 -7.18 8.57 -0.79
N HIS A 98 -6.64 8.87 0.39
CA HIS A 98 -5.80 10.04 0.62
C HIS A 98 -4.88 9.82 1.82
N LEU A 99 -3.87 10.67 1.93
CA LEU A 99 -3.01 10.76 3.10
C LEU A 99 -3.52 11.88 4.02
N PHE A 100 -3.52 11.65 5.33
CA PHE A 100 -4.04 12.56 6.33
C PHE A 100 -2.98 12.88 7.39
N CYS A 101 -2.74 14.16 7.66
CA CYS A 101 -1.89 14.58 8.77
C CYS A 101 -2.70 14.70 10.06
N ARG A 102 -2.40 13.86 11.04
CA ARG A 102 -3.04 13.91 12.37
C ARG A 102 -2.75 15.18 13.18
N SER A 103 -1.75 15.97 12.79
CA SER A 103 -1.33 17.17 13.54
C SER A 103 -1.97 18.45 13.00
N CYS A 104 -1.94 18.66 11.67
CA CYS A 104 -2.47 19.88 11.04
C CYS A 104 -3.72 19.64 10.20
N THR A 105 -4.27 18.42 10.23
CA THR A 105 -5.49 17.98 9.55
C THR A 105 -5.50 18.16 8.02
N ARG A 106 -4.36 18.53 7.41
CA ARG A 106 -4.22 18.62 5.96
C ARG A 106 -4.26 17.24 5.32
N VAL A 107 -4.77 17.19 4.10
CA VAL A 107 -4.94 15.98 3.30
C VAL A 107 -4.16 16.06 2.01
N TYR A 108 -3.58 14.95 1.58
CA TYR A 108 -2.71 14.88 0.41
C TYR A 108 -3.05 13.71 -0.49
N ASP A 109 -2.81 13.88 -1.78
CA ASP A 109 -2.57 12.80 -2.72
C ASP A 109 -1.07 12.50 -2.80
N ALA A 110 -0.74 11.29 -3.23
CA ALA A 110 0.62 10.91 -3.59
C ALA A 110 0.68 10.59 -5.07
N LEU A 111 1.44 11.38 -5.82
CA LEU A 111 1.60 11.23 -7.27
C LEU A 111 2.95 10.58 -7.60
N ASN A 112 2.98 9.73 -8.62
CA ASN A 112 4.23 9.26 -9.20
C ASN A 112 4.87 10.35 -10.10
N GLU A 113 6.04 10.04 -10.67
CA GLU A 113 6.77 10.94 -11.58
C GLU A 113 5.97 11.33 -12.83
N SER A 114 5.05 10.47 -13.26
CA SER A 114 4.15 10.73 -14.39
C SER A 114 2.92 11.59 -14.00
N GLY A 115 2.78 11.95 -12.73
CA GLY A 115 1.66 12.76 -12.22
C GLY A 115 0.39 11.98 -11.91
N TYR A 116 0.41 10.65 -11.96
CA TYR A 116 -0.74 9.81 -11.61
C TYR A 116 -0.76 9.52 -10.11
N SER A 117 -1.95 9.54 -9.51
CA SER A 117 -2.14 9.13 -8.12
C SER A 117 -1.76 7.66 -7.95
N VAL A 118 -0.99 7.37 -6.92
CA VAL A 118 -0.65 5.99 -6.52
C VAL A 118 -1.60 5.43 -5.47
N LEU A 119 -2.59 6.22 -5.05
CA LEU A 119 -3.60 5.85 -4.04
C LEU A 119 -4.91 5.36 -4.67
N THR A 120 -5.02 5.45 -6.00
CA THR A 120 -6.14 4.88 -6.75
C THR A 120 -5.98 3.38 -6.85
N VAL A 121 -6.96 2.65 -6.31
CA VAL A 121 -7.08 1.19 -6.38
C VAL A 121 -8.33 0.84 -7.18
#